data_AF-A0A2A2KC11-F1
#
_entry.id   AF-A0A2A2KC11-F1
#
_cell.length_a   1.000
_cell.length_b   1.000
_cell.length_c   1.000
_cell.angle_alpha   90.00
_cell.angle_beta   90.00
_cell.angle_gamma   90.00
#
_symmetry.space_group_name_H-M   'P 1'
#
loop_
_entity.id
_entity.type
_entity.pdbx_description
1 polymer ?
#
loop_
_entity_poly.entity_id
_entity_poly.type
_entity_poly.pdbx_seq_one_letter_code
_entity_poly.pdbx_strand_id
1 'polypeptide(L)'
;MSSMLADLATYSEHVIPDTEATLKKYLDVKYEYLSYCLKLKEMDDEEAEVHQLNENLYRVESGNYEYRLMLRCRQASRQKFVKMRHDVMVKIELLDQKHVRDIAGHLTRYAEAMRDCQKACEEAMSKPANSQIEIDVSTLTLRESESKERRRSAENTIDEAQEAVDLIDVQGSEAPTTNTTSDLLDLDNERSENDKSLINFDFE
;
A
#
# COMPACT_ATOMS: atom_id res chain seq x y z
N MET A 1 -20.87 -11.82 -10.13
CA MET A 1 -20.06 -10.73 -9.56
C MET A 1 -19.87 -10.90 -8.05
N SER A 2 -20.93 -11.09 -7.24
CA SER A 2 -20.81 -11.26 -5.77
C SER A 2 -19.84 -12.34 -5.29
N SER A 3 -19.66 -13.44 -6.04
CA SER A 3 -18.68 -14.49 -5.70
C SER A 3 -17.23 -13.98 -5.67
N MET A 4 -16.81 -13.20 -6.67
CA MET A 4 -15.44 -12.67 -6.71
C MET A 4 -15.16 -11.68 -5.57
N LEU A 5 -16.17 -10.93 -5.13
CA LEU A 5 -16.05 -10.03 -4.00
C LEU A 5 -15.92 -10.80 -2.68
N ALA A 6 -16.66 -11.91 -2.53
CA ALA A 6 -16.57 -12.80 -1.37
C ALA A 6 -15.23 -13.58 -1.33
N ASP A 7 -14.75 -14.04 -2.49
CA ASP A 7 -13.43 -14.68 -2.65
C ASP A 7 -12.32 -13.70 -2.18
N LEU A 8 -12.38 -12.43 -2.61
CA LEU A 8 -11.43 -11.38 -2.22
C LEU A 8 -11.54 -10.98 -0.74
N ALA A 9 -12.76 -10.84 -0.21
CA ALA A 9 -12.98 -10.57 1.21
C ALA A 9 -12.40 -11.69 2.08
N THR A 10 -12.64 -12.95 1.71
CA THR A 10 -12.05 -14.13 2.39
C THR A 10 -10.52 -14.08 2.36
N TYR A 11 -9.93 -13.73 1.22
CA TYR A 11 -8.47 -13.59 1.11
C TYR A 11 -7.93 -12.50 2.06
N SER A 12 -8.55 -11.32 2.06
CA SER A 12 -8.16 -10.18 2.89
C SER A 12 -8.35 -10.42 4.40
N GLU A 13 -9.52 -10.93 4.81
CA GLU A 13 -9.92 -11.00 6.22
C GLU A 13 -9.43 -12.27 6.93
N HIS A 14 -9.17 -13.37 6.19
CA HIS A 14 -8.88 -14.68 6.79
C HIS A 14 -7.53 -15.25 6.34
N VAL A 15 -7.19 -15.19 5.06
CA VAL A 15 -6.02 -15.89 4.50
C VAL A 15 -4.71 -15.16 4.81
N ILE A 16 -4.70 -13.82 4.69
CA ILE A 16 -3.54 -13.01 5.09
C ILE A 16 -3.33 -13.10 6.62
N PRO A 17 -4.33 -12.84 7.50
CA PRO A 17 -4.11 -12.84 8.95
C PRO A 17 -3.71 -14.22 9.53
N ASP A 18 -4.17 -15.33 8.95
CA ASP A 18 -3.70 -16.68 9.35
C ASP A 18 -2.20 -16.89 9.02
N THR A 19 -1.73 -16.31 7.92
CA THR A 19 -0.30 -16.35 7.56
C THR A 19 0.51 -15.45 8.48
N GLU A 20 0.06 -14.23 8.76
CA GLU A 20 0.67 -13.32 9.74
C GLU A 20 0.72 -13.93 11.16
N ALA A 21 -0.36 -14.59 11.61
CA ALA A 21 -0.40 -15.27 12.89
C ALA A 21 0.59 -16.45 12.97
N THR A 22 0.94 -17.04 11.83
CA THR A 22 1.98 -18.09 11.74
C THR A 22 3.39 -17.48 11.73
N LEU A 23 3.57 -16.38 10.99
CA LEU A 23 4.81 -15.60 10.98
C LEU A 23 5.16 -15.09 12.39
N LYS A 24 4.18 -14.60 13.14
CA LYS A 24 4.35 -14.16 14.54
C LYS A 24 4.90 -15.28 15.43
N LYS A 25 4.32 -16.49 15.37
CA LYS A 25 4.80 -17.66 16.11
C LYS A 25 6.24 -18.04 15.71
N TYR A 26 6.60 -17.89 14.44
CA TYR A 26 7.99 -18.10 13.99
C TYR A 26 8.94 -17.03 14.53
N LEU A 27 8.52 -15.75 14.58
CA LEU A 27 9.32 -14.69 15.18
C LEU A 27 9.58 -14.97 16.66
N ASP A 28 8.58 -15.39 17.43
CA ASP A 28 8.76 -15.78 18.84
C ASP A 28 9.84 -16.87 19.00
N VAL A 29 9.79 -17.93 18.18
CA VAL A 29 10.78 -19.02 18.18
C VAL A 29 12.15 -18.58 17.66
N LYS A 30 12.21 -17.65 16.69
CA LYS A 30 13.45 -17.03 16.20
C LYS A 30 14.12 -16.22 17.31
N TYR A 31 13.37 -15.40 18.04
CA TYR A 31 13.88 -14.61 19.16
C TYR A 31 14.30 -15.50 20.35
N GLU A 32 13.55 -16.59 20.64
CA GLU A 32 13.98 -17.62 21.60
C GLU A 32 15.38 -18.14 21.23
N TYR A 33 15.57 -18.66 20.01
CA TYR A 33 16.87 -19.18 19.55
C TYR A 33 17.98 -18.12 19.53
N LEU A 34 17.70 -16.91 19.05
CA LEU A 34 18.69 -15.83 18.97
C LEU A 34 19.12 -15.33 20.36
N SER A 35 18.22 -15.28 21.34
CA SER A 35 18.59 -14.90 22.72
C SER A 35 19.60 -15.87 23.34
N TYR A 36 19.47 -17.17 23.08
CA TYR A 36 20.48 -18.17 23.50
C TYR A 36 21.80 -18.02 22.76
N CYS A 37 21.78 -17.62 21.47
CA CYS A 37 23.00 -17.37 20.71
C CYS A 37 23.74 -16.12 21.21
N LEU A 38 23.01 -15.04 21.49
CA LEU A 38 23.55 -13.81 22.06
C LEU A 38 24.16 -14.07 23.44
N LYS A 39 23.42 -14.73 24.35
CA LYS A 39 23.93 -14.98 25.69
C LYS A 39 25.15 -15.91 25.74
N LEU A 40 25.24 -16.89 24.84
CA LEU A 40 26.45 -17.70 24.71
C LEU A 40 27.64 -16.85 24.23
N LYS A 41 27.43 -15.97 23.25
CA LYS A 41 28.47 -15.05 22.79
C LYS A 41 28.93 -14.11 23.91
N GLU A 42 28.02 -13.52 24.68
CA GLU A 42 28.38 -12.70 25.86
C GLU A 42 29.27 -13.50 26.84
N MET A 43 28.96 -14.77 27.09
CA MET A 43 29.76 -15.62 27.99
C MET A 43 31.13 -16.01 27.42
N ASP A 44 31.23 -16.16 26.09
CA ASP A 44 32.49 -16.41 25.38
C ASP A 44 33.37 -15.13 25.38
N ASP A 45 32.77 -13.96 25.13
CA ASP A 45 33.44 -12.65 25.14
C ASP A 45 33.95 -12.31 26.57
N GLU A 46 33.14 -12.50 27.61
CA GLU A 46 33.54 -12.39 29.03
C GLU A 46 34.76 -13.28 29.37
N GLU A 47 34.74 -14.53 28.89
CA GLU A 47 35.81 -15.51 29.19
C GLU A 47 37.10 -15.14 28.46
N ALA A 48 37.01 -14.60 27.23
CA ALA A 48 38.15 -14.09 26.48
C ALA A 48 38.77 -12.83 27.10
N GLU A 49 37.98 -11.93 27.69
CA GLU A 49 38.48 -10.75 28.41
C GLU A 49 39.24 -11.14 29.69
N VAL A 50 38.66 -12.03 30.51
CA VAL A 50 39.30 -12.48 31.76
C VAL A 50 40.56 -13.30 31.49
N HIS A 51 40.60 -14.07 30.40
CA HIS A 51 41.81 -14.78 29.98
C HIS A 51 42.96 -13.84 29.58
N GLN A 52 42.67 -12.67 28.98
CA GLN A 52 43.69 -11.66 28.66
C GLN A 52 44.33 -11.04 29.92
N LEU A 53 43.57 -10.96 31.02
CA LEU A 53 44.06 -10.50 32.32
C LEU A 53 44.92 -11.56 33.05
N ASN A 54 45.01 -12.79 32.52
CA ASN A 54 45.58 -13.97 33.18
C ASN A 54 44.88 -14.32 34.50
N GLU A 55 43.61 -13.95 34.62
CA GLU A 55 42.75 -14.28 35.75
C GLU A 55 41.87 -15.51 35.42
N ASN A 56 41.36 -16.18 36.45
CA ASN A 56 40.41 -17.27 36.29
C ASN A 56 39.00 -16.78 36.61
N LEU A 57 38.02 -17.17 35.80
CA LEU A 57 36.62 -16.84 36.05
C LEU A 57 36.00 -17.86 37.03
N TYR A 58 35.50 -17.40 38.18
CA TYR A 58 34.88 -18.25 39.22
C TYR A 58 33.79 -19.22 38.70
N ARG A 59 33.05 -18.80 37.67
CA ARG A 59 32.07 -19.64 36.94
C ARG A 59 32.71 -20.89 36.35
N VAL A 60 33.91 -20.74 35.78
CA VAL A 60 34.67 -21.81 35.13
C VAL A 60 35.32 -22.71 36.19
N GLU A 61 35.90 -22.14 37.24
CA GLU A 61 36.48 -22.90 38.36
C GLU A 61 35.44 -23.79 39.06
N SER A 62 34.21 -23.28 39.21
CA SER A 62 33.06 -24.03 39.76
C SER A 62 32.46 -25.04 38.75
N GLY A 63 33.10 -25.23 37.60
CA GLY A 63 32.75 -26.23 36.60
C GLY A 63 31.75 -25.78 35.53
N ASN A 64 31.55 -24.48 35.28
CA ASN A 64 30.82 -23.88 34.15
C ASN A 64 29.45 -24.51 33.79
N TYR A 65 28.59 -24.73 34.79
CA TYR A 65 27.28 -25.36 34.60
C TYR A 65 26.30 -24.53 33.75
N GLU A 66 26.31 -23.21 33.91
CA GLU A 66 25.45 -22.28 33.19
C GLU A 66 25.70 -22.36 31.67
N TYR A 67 26.96 -22.28 31.24
CA TYR A 67 27.33 -22.38 29.83
C TYR A 67 26.88 -23.71 29.21
N ARG A 68 27.07 -24.84 29.92
CA ARG A 68 26.57 -26.15 29.46
C ARG A 68 25.04 -26.22 29.37
N LEU A 69 24.32 -25.55 30.26
CA LEU A 69 22.86 -25.46 30.18
C LEU A 69 22.45 -24.63 28.97
N MET A 70 23.08 -23.48 28.76
CA MET A 70 22.83 -22.57 27.64
C MET A 70 23.10 -23.22 26.28
N LEU A 71 24.18 -24.01 26.14
CA LEU A 71 24.43 -24.82 24.94
C LEU A 71 23.29 -25.80 24.63
N ARG A 72 22.76 -26.49 25.66
CA ARG A 72 21.62 -27.42 25.50
C ARG A 72 20.34 -26.67 25.11
N CYS A 73 20.06 -25.53 25.73
CA CYS A 73 18.92 -24.68 25.39
C CYS A 73 19.02 -24.12 23.96
N ARG A 74 20.21 -23.71 23.52
CA ARG A 74 20.48 -23.32 22.12
C ARG A 74 20.23 -24.48 21.15
N GLN A 75 20.67 -25.70 21.48
CA GLN A 75 20.46 -26.86 20.61
C GLN A 75 18.97 -27.22 20.49
N ALA A 76 18.23 -27.19 21.60
CA ALA A 76 16.79 -27.47 21.62
C ALA A 76 15.97 -26.41 20.85
N SER A 77 16.27 -25.12 21.07
CA SER A 77 15.62 -24.01 20.35
C SER A 77 15.99 -23.98 18.86
N ARG A 78 17.24 -24.32 18.48
CA ARG A 78 17.66 -24.44 17.06
C ARG A 78 16.79 -25.44 16.30
N GLN A 79 16.46 -26.58 16.90
CA GLN A 79 15.59 -27.58 16.26
C GLN A 79 14.18 -27.03 16.00
N LYS A 80 13.58 -26.35 16.99
CA LYS A 80 12.29 -25.66 16.81
C LYS A 80 12.36 -24.60 15.71
N PHE A 81 13.40 -23.76 15.73
CA PHE A 81 13.62 -22.66 14.79
C PHE A 81 13.77 -23.15 13.36
N VAL A 82 14.64 -24.14 13.10
CA VAL A 82 14.85 -24.69 11.75
C VAL A 82 13.56 -25.28 11.18
N LYS A 83 12.78 -26.00 12.02
CA LYS A 83 11.48 -26.53 11.61
C LYS A 83 10.49 -25.40 11.28
N MET A 84 10.24 -24.48 12.21
CA MET A 84 9.32 -23.36 12.01
C MET A 84 9.72 -22.46 10.82
N ARG A 85 11.02 -22.31 10.55
CA ARG A 85 11.55 -21.58 9.38
C ARG A 85 11.11 -22.24 8.07
N HIS A 86 11.20 -23.57 8.00
CA HIS A 86 10.75 -24.33 6.83
C HIS A 86 9.21 -24.26 6.69
N ASP A 87 8.49 -24.49 7.78
CA ASP A 87 7.02 -24.48 7.80
C ASP A 87 6.46 -23.10 7.34
N VAL A 88 7.06 -21.98 7.79
CA VAL A 88 6.66 -20.63 7.36
C VAL A 88 7.08 -20.31 5.93
N MET A 89 8.27 -20.75 5.48
CA MET A 89 8.70 -20.56 4.09
C MET A 89 7.71 -21.21 3.11
N VAL A 90 7.33 -22.47 3.36
CA VAL A 90 6.32 -23.18 2.55
C VAL A 90 4.95 -22.50 2.64
N LYS A 91 4.54 -22.00 3.82
CA LYS A 91 3.25 -21.30 3.96
C LYS A 91 3.19 -19.99 3.18
N ILE A 92 4.27 -19.21 3.15
CA ILE A 92 4.37 -17.97 2.37
C ILE A 92 4.37 -18.28 0.86
N GLU A 93 5.07 -19.33 0.43
CA GLU A 93 5.06 -19.75 -0.98
C GLU A 93 3.66 -20.20 -1.43
N LEU A 94 2.94 -20.97 -0.62
CA LEU A 94 1.56 -21.37 -0.89
C LEU A 94 0.59 -20.18 -0.92
N LEU A 95 0.82 -19.16 -0.08
CA LEU A 95 0.04 -17.92 -0.10
C LEU A 95 0.22 -17.18 -1.44
N ASP A 96 1.46 -17.03 -1.90
CA ASP A 96 1.76 -16.35 -3.16
C ASP A 96 1.21 -17.11 -4.38
N GLN A 97 1.40 -18.44 -4.43
CA GLN A 97 0.81 -19.29 -5.48
C GLN A 97 -0.73 -19.20 -5.52
N LYS A 98 -1.39 -19.04 -4.37
CA LYS A 98 -2.83 -18.81 -4.29
C LYS A 98 -3.19 -17.41 -4.80
N HIS A 99 -2.51 -16.37 -4.30
CA HIS A 99 -2.71 -14.97 -4.67
C HIS A 99 -2.68 -14.75 -6.19
N VAL A 100 -1.63 -15.23 -6.85
CA VAL A 100 -1.46 -15.12 -8.31
C VAL A 100 -2.60 -15.83 -9.06
N ARG A 101 -2.98 -17.03 -8.63
CA ARG A 101 -4.05 -17.83 -9.23
C ARG A 101 -5.41 -17.16 -9.09
N ASP A 102 -5.74 -16.70 -7.88
CA ASP A 102 -7.04 -16.12 -7.56
C ASP A 102 -7.21 -14.78 -8.29
N ILE A 103 -6.18 -13.91 -8.32
CA ILE A 103 -6.22 -12.64 -9.10
C ILE A 103 -6.38 -12.91 -10.60
N ALA A 104 -5.59 -13.81 -11.20
CA ALA A 104 -5.73 -14.13 -12.62
C ALA A 104 -7.14 -14.66 -12.95
N GLY A 105 -7.69 -15.51 -12.08
CA GLY A 105 -9.05 -16.04 -12.19
C GLY A 105 -10.14 -14.98 -11.98
N HIS A 106 -9.92 -13.96 -11.14
CA HIS A 106 -10.83 -12.83 -10.96
C HIS A 106 -10.83 -11.90 -12.17
N LEU A 107 -9.64 -11.54 -12.68
CA LEU A 107 -9.50 -10.67 -13.86
C LEU A 107 -10.12 -11.31 -15.11
N THR A 108 -9.91 -12.61 -15.32
CA THR A 108 -10.53 -13.36 -16.43
C THR A 108 -12.06 -13.36 -16.31
N ARG A 109 -12.61 -13.76 -15.15
CA ARG A 109 -14.06 -13.77 -14.90
C ARG A 109 -14.68 -12.36 -14.99
N TYR A 110 -13.95 -11.32 -14.62
CA TYR A 110 -14.40 -9.92 -14.74
C TYR A 110 -14.44 -9.45 -16.20
N ALA A 111 -13.40 -9.75 -16.99
CA ALA A 111 -13.36 -9.42 -18.41
C ALA A 111 -14.44 -10.16 -19.22
N GLU A 112 -14.75 -11.41 -18.85
CA GLU A 112 -15.88 -12.17 -19.40
C GLU A 112 -17.22 -11.50 -19.05
N ALA A 113 -17.45 -11.16 -17.77
CA ALA A 113 -18.66 -10.46 -17.35
C ALA A 113 -18.83 -9.07 -18.02
N MET A 114 -17.74 -8.33 -18.25
CA MET A 114 -17.77 -7.09 -19.03
C MET A 114 -18.14 -7.35 -20.50
N ARG A 115 -17.54 -8.35 -21.14
CA ARG A 115 -17.82 -8.72 -22.54
C ARG A 115 -19.28 -9.10 -22.72
N ASP A 116 -19.83 -9.89 -21.79
CA ASP A 116 -21.22 -10.34 -21.87
C ASP A 116 -22.20 -9.22 -21.51
N CYS A 117 -21.83 -8.29 -20.61
CA CYS A 117 -22.57 -7.05 -20.39
C CYS A 117 -22.61 -6.17 -21.65
N GLN A 118 -21.48 -6.01 -22.34
CA GLN A 118 -21.39 -5.24 -23.58
C GLN A 118 -22.26 -5.85 -24.69
N LYS A 119 -22.22 -7.18 -24.87
CA LYS A 119 -23.14 -7.89 -25.79
C LYS A 119 -24.61 -7.70 -25.41
N ALA A 120 -24.95 -7.80 -24.13
CA ALA A 120 -26.33 -7.60 -23.67
C ALA A 120 -26.82 -6.15 -23.94
N CYS A 121 -25.95 -5.16 -23.80
CA CYS A 121 -26.23 -3.78 -24.21
C CYS A 121 -26.37 -3.65 -25.74
N GLU A 122 -25.50 -4.29 -26.52
CA GLU A 122 -25.58 -4.31 -27.99
C GLU A 122 -26.88 -4.97 -28.48
N GLU A 123 -27.29 -6.11 -27.92
CA GLU A 123 -28.56 -6.78 -28.20
C GLU A 123 -29.77 -5.92 -27.77
N ALA A 124 -29.67 -5.19 -26.66
CA ALA A 124 -30.70 -4.26 -26.21
C ALA A 124 -30.83 -3.03 -27.12
N MET A 125 -29.72 -2.52 -27.67
CA MET A 125 -29.67 -1.40 -28.62
C MET A 125 -29.97 -1.80 -30.08
N SER A 126 -29.70 -3.06 -30.45
CA SER A 126 -29.96 -3.61 -31.78
C SER A 126 -31.46 -3.84 -32.03
N LYS A 127 -32.25 -4.02 -30.97
CA LYS A 127 -33.71 -3.88 -31.03
C LYS A 127 -34.03 -2.47 -31.52
N PRO A 128 -34.81 -2.31 -32.61
CA PRO A 128 -35.03 -0.99 -33.18
C PRO A 128 -35.79 -0.11 -32.20
N ALA A 129 -35.09 0.84 -31.58
CA ALA A 129 -35.70 2.05 -31.08
C ALA A 129 -36.28 2.79 -32.29
N ASN A 130 -37.58 2.60 -32.54
CA ASN A 130 -38.36 3.26 -33.60
C ASN A 130 -38.58 4.76 -33.31
N SER A 131 -37.52 5.45 -32.91
CA SER A 131 -37.42 6.88 -32.72
C SER A 131 -36.08 7.32 -33.30
N GLN A 132 -36.07 7.58 -34.60
CA GLN A 132 -35.10 8.50 -35.16
C GLN A 132 -35.29 9.82 -34.40
N ILE A 133 -34.30 10.22 -33.60
CA ILE A 133 -34.32 11.53 -32.97
C ILE A 133 -33.97 12.53 -34.07
N GLU A 134 -34.98 12.97 -34.80
CA GLU A 134 -34.87 14.05 -35.77
C GLU A 134 -34.52 15.34 -35.02
N ILE A 135 -33.24 15.68 -35.00
CA ILE A 135 -32.77 16.99 -34.56
C ILE A 135 -33.08 17.95 -35.70
N ASP A 136 -34.20 18.68 -35.60
CA ASP A 136 -34.57 19.68 -36.59
C ASP A 136 -33.60 20.88 -36.53
N VAL A 137 -32.56 20.81 -37.37
CA VAL A 137 -31.51 21.83 -37.54
C VAL A 137 -32.11 23.20 -37.90
N SER A 138 -33.28 23.25 -38.54
CA SER A 138 -33.94 24.52 -38.87
C SER A 138 -34.42 25.26 -37.61
N THR A 139 -34.93 24.55 -36.60
CA THR A 139 -35.35 25.17 -35.32
C THR A 139 -34.16 25.63 -34.47
N LEU A 140 -33.02 24.94 -34.56
CA LEU A 140 -31.77 25.34 -33.91
C LEU A 140 -31.20 26.62 -34.55
N THR A 141 -31.12 26.67 -35.87
CA THR A 141 -30.63 27.87 -36.59
C THR A 141 -31.56 29.06 -36.44
N LEU A 142 -32.88 28.85 -36.43
CA LEU A 142 -33.86 29.90 -36.11
C LEU A 142 -33.67 30.43 -34.68
N ARG A 143 -33.58 29.55 -33.66
CA ARG A 143 -33.30 29.96 -32.27
C ARG A 143 -31.99 30.71 -32.10
N GLU A 144 -30.94 30.32 -32.81
CA GLU A 144 -29.69 31.09 -32.83
C GLU A 144 -29.86 32.47 -33.47
N SER A 145 -30.60 32.55 -34.58
CA SER A 145 -30.86 33.81 -35.26
C SER A 145 -31.70 34.76 -34.38
N GLU A 146 -32.79 34.28 -33.76
CA GLU A 146 -33.56 35.05 -32.78
C GLU A 146 -32.71 35.48 -31.57
N SER A 147 -31.79 34.62 -31.12
CA SER A 147 -30.87 34.96 -30.01
C SER A 147 -29.81 35.97 -30.42
N LYS A 148 -29.43 36.03 -31.70
CA LYS A 148 -28.55 37.08 -32.25
C LYS A 148 -29.33 38.38 -32.46
N GLU A 149 -30.58 38.30 -32.91
CA GLU A 149 -31.50 39.43 -33.09
C GLU A 149 -31.82 40.11 -31.75
N ARG A 150 -32.12 39.33 -30.70
CA ARG A 150 -32.35 39.86 -29.34
C ARG A 150 -31.11 40.55 -28.74
N ARG A 151 -29.90 40.09 -29.06
CA ARG A 151 -28.65 40.78 -28.63
C ARG A 151 -28.48 42.10 -29.37
N ARG A 152 -28.61 42.11 -30.71
CA ARG A 152 -28.54 43.33 -31.54
C ARG A 152 -29.60 44.37 -31.16
N SER A 153 -30.81 43.92 -30.84
CA SER A 153 -31.91 44.80 -30.40
C SER A 153 -31.64 45.43 -29.03
N ALA A 154 -30.88 44.75 -28.15
CA ALA A 154 -30.45 45.32 -26.87
C ALA A 154 -29.29 46.32 -27.02
N GLU A 155 -28.41 46.14 -28.00
CA GLU A 155 -27.34 47.10 -28.33
C GLU A 155 -27.92 48.38 -28.96
N ASN A 156 -28.86 48.26 -29.91
CA ASN A 156 -29.47 49.40 -30.61
C ASN A 156 -30.35 50.33 -29.75
N THR A 157 -30.61 49.99 -28.48
CA THR A 157 -31.37 50.85 -27.54
C THR A 157 -30.49 51.71 -26.61
N ILE A 158 -29.16 51.65 -26.75
CA ILE A 158 -28.23 52.37 -25.87
C ILE A 158 -27.76 53.71 -26.48
N ASP A 159 -27.78 53.84 -27.82
CA ASP A 159 -27.20 54.98 -28.55
C ASP A 159 -27.98 56.33 -28.44
N GLU A 160 -29.18 56.36 -27.85
CA GLU A 160 -29.93 57.62 -27.64
C GLU A 160 -29.77 58.24 -26.24
N ALA A 161 -28.93 57.66 -25.36
CA ALA A 161 -28.85 58.05 -23.94
C ALA A 161 -27.47 58.52 -23.45
N GLN A 162 -26.53 58.86 -24.34
CA GLN A 162 -25.14 59.20 -23.97
C GLN A 162 -24.67 60.61 -24.41
N GLU A 163 -25.57 61.59 -24.48
CA GLU A 163 -25.22 63.03 -24.61
C GLU A 163 -25.59 63.83 -23.34
N ALA A 164 -25.16 63.35 -22.16
CA ALA A 164 -25.08 64.17 -20.94
C ALA A 164 -24.15 63.56 -19.88
N VAL A 165 -23.55 64.45 -19.08
CA VAL A 165 -22.81 64.21 -17.83
C VAL A 165 -21.39 63.62 -17.98
N ASP A 166 -20.51 64.57 -18.29
CA ASP A 166 -19.08 64.57 -17.99
C ASP A 166 -18.78 64.43 -16.47
N LEU A 167 -17.53 64.05 -16.14
CA LEU A 167 -16.86 64.15 -14.82
C LEU A 167 -17.33 63.23 -13.66
N ILE A 168 -16.44 62.32 -13.22
CA ILE A 168 -15.77 62.31 -11.89
C ILE A 168 -14.72 61.16 -11.81
N ASP A 169 -13.57 61.46 -11.21
CA ASP A 169 -12.40 60.58 -10.99
C ASP A 169 -12.41 59.96 -9.56
N VAL A 170 -11.42 59.09 -9.25
CA VAL A 170 -10.82 58.72 -7.93
C VAL A 170 -10.78 57.21 -7.60
N GLN A 171 -9.62 56.60 -7.90
CA GLN A 171 -8.75 55.71 -7.10
C GLN A 171 -9.29 54.79 -5.94
N GLY A 172 -8.91 53.49 -6.00
CA GLY A 172 -7.99 52.89 -4.99
C GLY A 172 -8.48 51.85 -3.94
N SER A 173 -7.59 50.88 -3.62
CA SER A 173 -7.57 49.93 -2.45
C SER A 173 -8.64 48.82 -2.33
N GLU A 174 -8.40 47.61 -1.77
CA GLU A 174 -7.17 46.85 -1.39
C GLU A 174 -7.51 45.33 -1.20
N ALA A 175 -6.51 44.45 -0.99
CA ALA A 175 -6.67 42.96 -0.87
C ALA A 175 -6.98 42.47 0.58
N PRO A 176 -7.10 41.16 0.95
CA PRO A 176 -5.99 40.15 0.90
C PRO A 176 -6.39 38.63 0.79
N THR A 177 -5.41 37.72 0.70
CA THR A 177 -5.40 36.40 1.40
C THR A 177 -4.02 35.71 1.37
N THR A 178 -3.78 34.80 2.32
CA THR A 178 -2.56 33.99 2.54
C THR A 178 -2.93 32.48 2.58
N ASN A 179 -2.05 31.48 2.73
CA ASN A 179 -0.65 31.45 3.17
C ASN A 179 0.15 30.25 2.60
N THR A 180 1.47 30.23 2.77
CA THR A 180 2.37 29.10 2.47
C THR A 180 2.36 28.05 3.58
N THR A 181 2.28 26.76 3.22
CA THR A 181 2.84 25.63 4.02
C THR A 181 3.29 24.50 3.10
N SER A 182 4.60 24.27 3.02
CA SER A 182 5.21 23.12 2.32
C SER A 182 6.56 22.81 2.97
N ASP A 183 6.57 21.94 3.98
CA ASP A 183 7.77 21.38 4.62
C ASP A 183 7.34 20.24 5.58
N LEU A 184 7.20 19.00 5.11
CA LEU A 184 7.03 17.81 5.98
C LEU A 184 7.17 16.45 5.26
N LEU A 185 8.22 16.25 4.46
CA LEU A 185 8.66 14.93 4.00
C LEU A 185 10.20 14.94 3.86
N ASP A 186 10.91 14.26 4.77
CA ASP A 186 12.26 13.66 4.57
C ASP A 186 12.84 13.15 5.92
N LEU A 187 12.33 12.02 6.43
CA LEU A 187 12.89 11.31 7.60
C LEU A 187 12.65 9.78 7.51
N ASP A 188 13.18 9.11 6.48
CA ASP A 188 13.10 7.62 6.39
C ASP A 188 14.31 6.92 5.71
N ASN A 189 15.37 7.63 5.32
CA ASN A 189 16.40 7.08 4.41
C ASN A 189 17.67 6.44 5.05
N GLU A 190 17.75 6.28 6.38
CA GLU A 190 19.00 5.78 7.04
C GLU A 190 18.87 4.44 7.79
N ARG A 191 17.79 3.66 7.58
CA ARG A 191 17.57 2.39 8.32
C ARG A 191 17.90 1.11 7.55
N SER A 192 18.45 1.21 6.33
CA SER A 192 18.56 0.07 5.38
C SER A 192 19.90 -0.69 5.41
N GLU A 193 20.97 -0.12 5.97
CA GLU A 193 22.32 -0.68 5.79
C GLU A 193 22.80 -1.61 6.92
N ASN A 194 22.34 -1.42 8.16
CA ASN A 194 22.81 -2.21 9.31
C ASN A 194 22.28 -3.66 9.35
N ASP A 195 21.10 -3.93 8.77
CA ASP A 195 20.49 -5.28 8.80
C ASP A 195 21.18 -6.31 7.87
N LYS A 196 22.02 -5.87 6.93
CA LYS A 196 22.70 -6.76 5.97
C LYS A 196 23.89 -7.51 6.58
N SER A 197 24.41 -7.06 7.72
CA SER A 197 25.55 -7.68 8.42
C SER A 197 25.16 -8.90 9.26
N LEU A 198 23.89 -9.00 9.68
CA LEU A 198 23.38 -10.06 10.58
C LEU A 198 22.89 -11.33 9.86
N ILE A 199 22.89 -11.35 8.53
CA ILE A 199 22.31 -12.44 7.73
C ILE A 199 23.40 -13.43 7.25
N ASN A 200 24.66 -12.99 7.13
CA ASN A 200 25.76 -13.82 6.65
C ASN A 200 26.48 -14.54 7.81
N PHE A 201 25.82 -15.55 8.38
CA PHE A 201 26.47 -16.61 9.14
C PHE A 201 26.24 -17.94 8.42
N ASP A 202 26.85 -18.07 7.24
CA ASP A 202 26.97 -19.35 6.54
C ASP A 202 27.88 -20.27 7.37
N PHE A 203 27.31 -21.39 7.81
CA PHE A 203 28.04 -22.50 8.44
C PHE A 203 27.49 -23.81 7.88
N GLU A 204 28.40 -24.59 7.29
CA GLU A 204 28.19 -25.99 6.87
C GLU A 204 27.80 -26.91 8.04
#